data_AF-J4WPZ9-F1
#
_entry.id   AF-J4WPZ9-F1
#
_cell.length_a   1.000
_cell.length_b   1.000
_cell.length_c   1.000
_cell.angle_alpha   90.00
_cell.angle_beta   90.00
_cell.angle_gamma   90.00
#
_symmetry.space_group_name_H-M   'P 1'
#
loop_
_entity.id
_entity.type
_entity.pdbx_description
1 polymer ?
#
loop_
_entity_poly.entity_id
_entity_poly.type
_entity_poly.pdbx_seq_one_letter_code
_entity_poly.pdbx_strand_id
1 'polypeptide(L)'
;MANLKLLDEITVSYDVASDVAEKLQAFLSASNEIKQYHFIIEEKIYKITIKMNDTMFQYGHAGDVLFKLMSLMSCKAGGRYFLIARQADFYGEFLTYDEDYTGLYFQLTFKFPN
;
A
#
# COMPACT_ATOMS: atom_id res chain seq x y z
N MET A 1 -1.73 11.02 -35.16
CA MET A 1 -1.48 11.61 -33.83
C MET A 1 -2.50 11.03 -32.87
N ALA A 2 -2.06 10.13 -31.98
CA ALA A 2 -2.95 9.54 -30.98
C ALA A 2 -3.46 10.66 -30.06
N ASN A 3 -4.76 10.62 -29.80
CA ASN A 3 -5.49 11.64 -29.05
C ASN A 3 -5.02 11.60 -27.58
N LEU A 4 -4.01 12.42 -27.25
CA LEU A 4 -3.40 12.59 -25.92
C LEU A 4 -4.36 13.16 -24.86
N LYS A 5 -5.66 13.24 -25.16
CA LYS A 5 -6.73 13.71 -24.26
C LYS A 5 -7.31 12.63 -23.34
N LEU A 6 -6.91 11.37 -23.47
CA LEU A 6 -7.46 10.29 -22.63
C LEU A 6 -6.86 10.20 -21.22
N LEU A 7 -5.85 11.03 -20.91
CA LEU A 7 -5.32 11.24 -19.56
C LEU A 7 -6.03 12.39 -18.83
N ASP A 8 -7.16 12.87 -19.35
CA ASP A 8 -8.10 13.72 -18.61
C ASP A 8 -8.61 12.91 -17.40
N GLU A 9 -7.93 13.11 -16.27
CA GLU A 9 -8.35 12.82 -14.90
C GLU A 9 -9.19 11.54 -14.71
N ILE A 10 -8.54 10.37 -14.80
CA ILE A 10 -9.10 9.17 -14.17
C ILE A 10 -9.31 9.48 -12.69
N THR A 11 -10.56 9.73 -12.32
CA THR A 11 -11.02 9.91 -10.95
C THR A 11 -11.37 8.53 -10.43
N VAL A 12 -10.49 7.98 -9.59
CA VAL A 12 -10.72 6.69 -8.94
C VAL A 12 -11.58 6.91 -7.71
N SER A 13 -12.75 6.28 -7.67
CA SER A 13 -13.52 6.12 -6.45
C SER A 13 -12.92 4.99 -5.63
N TYR A 14 -12.83 5.11 -4.31
CA TYR A 14 -12.36 4.03 -3.46
C TYR A 14 -13.25 3.84 -2.23
N ASP A 15 -13.38 2.60 -1.81
CA ASP A 15 -14.13 2.21 -0.63
C ASP A 15 -13.49 1.03 0.11
N VAL A 16 -14.07 0.69 1.25
CA VAL A 16 -13.65 -0.43 2.08
C VAL A 16 -14.27 -1.72 1.55
N ALA A 17 -13.46 -2.72 1.27
CA ALA A 17 -13.91 -4.08 0.99
C ALA A 17 -13.78 -4.99 2.21
N SER A 18 -14.73 -5.90 2.37
CA SER A 18 -14.88 -6.76 3.56
C SER A 18 -13.77 -7.81 3.70
N ASP A 19 -13.17 -8.26 2.60
CA ASP A 19 -12.15 -9.31 2.56
C ASP A 19 -10.71 -8.77 2.72
N VAL A 20 -10.52 -7.47 2.59
CA VAL A 20 -9.18 -6.84 2.63
C VAL A 20 -8.57 -6.91 4.02
N ALA A 21 -9.36 -6.72 5.07
CA ALA A 21 -8.85 -6.75 6.44
C ALA A 21 -8.26 -8.13 6.82
N GLU A 22 -8.94 -9.21 6.43
CA GLU A 22 -8.48 -10.57 6.65
C GLU A 22 -7.20 -10.87 5.85
N LYS A 23 -7.16 -10.50 4.56
CA LYS A 23 -5.98 -10.65 3.70
C LYS A 23 -4.78 -9.86 4.23
N LEU A 24 -5.00 -8.63 4.70
CA LEU A 24 -3.98 -7.80 5.34
C LEU A 24 -3.42 -8.48 6.58
N GLN A 25 -4.29 -8.96 7.47
CA GLN A 25 -3.88 -9.62 8.70
C GLN A 25 -3.07 -10.88 8.41
N ALA A 26 -3.51 -11.72 7.47
CA ALA A 26 -2.80 -12.92 7.07
C ALA A 26 -1.40 -12.60 6.51
N PHE A 27 -1.31 -11.62 5.60
CA PHE A 27 -0.05 -11.19 5.02
C PHE A 27 0.93 -10.63 6.07
N LEU A 28 0.47 -9.68 6.88
CA LEU A 28 1.33 -8.98 7.85
C LEU A 28 1.79 -9.90 8.98
N SER A 29 0.98 -10.89 9.37
CA SER A 29 1.33 -11.86 10.42
C SER A 29 2.29 -12.96 9.94
N ALA A 30 2.33 -13.24 8.64
CA ALA A 30 3.18 -14.28 8.06
C ALA A 30 4.61 -13.79 7.76
N SER A 31 4.87 -12.46 7.81
CA SER A 31 6.17 -11.89 7.48
C SER A 31 7.14 -11.91 8.66
N ASN A 32 8.29 -12.58 8.49
CA ASN A 32 9.36 -12.63 9.49
C ASN A 32 10.10 -11.27 9.64
N GLU A 33 10.01 -10.41 8.62
CA GLU A 33 10.63 -9.07 8.60
C GLU A 33 9.83 -8.07 9.45
N ILE A 34 8.55 -8.36 9.72
CA ILE A 34 7.64 -7.50 10.46
C ILE A 34 7.65 -7.89 11.94
N LYS A 35 8.08 -6.95 12.78
CA LYS A 35 8.06 -7.09 14.24
C LYS A 35 6.67 -6.96 14.81
N GLN A 36 5.96 -5.94 14.34
CA GLN A 36 4.66 -5.54 14.85
C GLN A 36 4.00 -4.71 13.75
N TYR A 37 2.68 -4.84 13.63
CA TYR A 37 1.89 -3.97 12.79
C TYR A 37 0.63 -3.51 13.52
N HIS A 38 0.05 -2.43 13.01
CA HIS A 38 -1.27 -1.95 13.38
C HIS A 38 -1.91 -1.33 12.15
N PHE A 39 -3.19 -1.58 11.94
CA PHE A 39 -3.93 -0.88 10.89
C PHE A 39 -5.27 -0.38 11.41
N ILE A 40 -5.71 0.73 10.82
CA ILE A 40 -7.03 1.31 11.00
C ILE A 40 -7.61 1.64 9.62
N ILE A 41 -8.92 1.79 9.56
CA ILE A 41 -9.62 2.29 8.39
C ILE A 41 -10.16 3.67 8.77
N GLU A 42 -9.73 4.69 8.04
CA GLU A 42 -10.14 6.08 8.25
C GLU A 42 -10.41 6.72 6.89
N GLU A 43 -11.55 7.38 6.73
CA GLU A 43 -11.95 8.02 5.46
C GLU A 43 -11.87 7.08 4.25
N LYS A 44 -12.22 5.80 4.44
CA LYS A 44 -12.14 4.72 3.44
C LYS A 44 -10.70 4.37 2.99
N ILE A 45 -9.69 4.78 3.75
CA ILE A 45 -8.27 4.49 3.51
C ILE A 45 -7.80 3.48 4.55
N TYR A 46 -7.12 2.43 4.09
CA TYR A 46 -6.41 1.50 4.95
C TYR A 46 -5.08 2.11 5.38
N LYS A 47 -5.00 2.61 6.61
CA LYS A 47 -3.78 3.19 7.17
C LYS A 47 -3.05 2.15 8.00
N ILE A 48 -1.86 1.77 7.56
CA ILE A 48 -1.08 0.66 8.11
C ILE A 48 0.25 1.20 8.64
N THR A 49 0.54 0.93 9.91
CA THR A 49 1.88 1.14 10.49
C THR A 49 2.56 -0.21 10.65
N ILE A 50 3.76 -0.33 10.10
CA ILE A 50 4.57 -1.55 10.13
C ILE A 50 5.88 -1.22 10.83
N LYS A 51 6.20 -1.95 11.90
CA LYS A 51 7.51 -1.93 12.54
C LYS A 51 8.32 -3.10 12.00
N MET A 52 9.45 -2.79 11.39
CA MET A 52 10.36 -3.76 10.81
C MET A 52 11.38 -4.23 11.85
N ASN A 53 11.93 -5.44 11.66
CA ASN A 53 13.00 -5.98 12.51
C ASN A 53 14.40 -5.54 12.07
N ASP A 54 14.57 -5.08 10.82
CA ASP A 54 15.87 -4.91 10.19
C ASP A 54 16.51 -3.55 10.44
N THR A 55 17.83 -3.51 10.57
CA THR A 55 18.61 -2.26 10.68
C THR A 55 19.35 -1.90 9.40
N MET A 56 19.44 -2.82 8.43
CA MET A 56 20.11 -2.63 7.14
C MET A 56 19.11 -2.71 5.98
N PHE A 57 19.46 -2.08 4.85
CA PHE A 57 18.66 -2.11 3.61
C PHE A 57 17.19 -1.67 3.79
N GLN A 58 16.94 -0.74 4.72
CA GLN A 58 15.60 -0.32 5.15
C GLN A 58 14.67 0.06 3.97
N TYR A 59 15.15 0.89 3.04
CA TYR A 59 14.36 1.27 1.86
C TYR A 59 14.00 0.07 0.98
N GLY A 60 14.93 -0.88 0.81
CA GLY A 60 14.72 -2.08 0.02
C GLY A 60 13.65 -2.99 0.63
N HIS A 61 13.71 -3.23 1.94
CA HIS A 61 12.73 -4.06 2.63
C HIS A 61 11.35 -3.39 2.73
N ALA A 62 11.29 -2.07 2.97
CA ALA A 62 10.03 -1.33 2.87
C ALA A 62 9.41 -1.46 1.46
N GLY A 63 10.25 -1.38 0.43
CA GLY A 63 9.85 -1.59 -0.97
C GLY A 63 9.33 -3.00 -1.23
N ASP A 64 9.99 -4.03 -0.71
CA ASP A 64 9.59 -5.43 -0.87
C ASP A 64 8.24 -5.71 -0.20
N VAL A 65 8.04 -5.25 1.04
CA VAL A 65 6.75 -5.38 1.74
C VAL A 65 5.64 -4.63 0.99
N LEU A 66 5.90 -3.41 0.52
CA LEU A 66 4.96 -2.65 -0.28
C LEU A 66 4.59 -3.41 -1.57
N PHE A 67 5.58 -3.92 -2.30
CA PHE A 67 5.38 -4.63 -3.56
C PHE A 67 4.60 -5.94 -3.39
N LYS A 68 4.90 -6.71 -2.33
CA LYS A 68 4.16 -7.92 -1.98
C LYS A 68 2.70 -7.60 -1.64
N LEU A 69 2.46 -6.54 -0.86
CA LEU A 69 1.10 -6.10 -0.54
C LEU A 69 0.34 -5.66 -1.79
N MET A 70 0.98 -4.88 -2.66
CA MET A 70 0.40 -4.47 -3.94
C MET A 70 0.01 -5.68 -4.77
N SER A 71 0.90 -6.66 -4.90
CA SER A 71 0.65 -7.88 -5.66
C SER A 71 -0.55 -8.67 -5.10
N LEU A 72 -0.72 -8.70 -3.78
CA LEU A 72 -1.83 -9.37 -3.11
C LEU A 72 -3.18 -8.63 -3.31
N MET A 73 -3.15 -7.30 -3.29
CA MET A 73 -4.36 -6.45 -3.28
C MET A 73 -4.72 -5.86 -4.64
N SER A 74 -3.84 -6.00 -5.64
CA SER A 74 -4.01 -5.36 -6.95
C SER A 74 -5.28 -5.79 -7.68
N CYS A 75 -6.05 -4.79 -8.11
CA CYS A 75 -7.10 -4.92 -9.10
C CYS A 75 -6.47 -4.89 -10.51
N LYS A 76 -7.15 -5.52 -11.48
CA LYS A 76 -6.57 -5.80 -12.80
C LYS A 76 -6.43 -4.59 -13.72
N ALA A 77 -7.18 -3.51 -13.48
CA ALA A 77 -7.25 -2.40 -14.44
C ALA A 77 -6.11 -1.39 -14.26
N GLY A 78 -5.66 -1.15 -13.02
CA GLY A 78 -4.50 -0.30 -12.81
C GLY A 78 -4.21 0.03 -11.34
N GLY A 79 -3.19 0.86 -11.17
CA GLY A 79 -2.83 1.39 -9.88
C GLY A 79 -1.77 2.48 -9.94
N ARG A 80 -1.61 3.18 -8.83
CA ARG A 80 -0.55 4.16 -8.60
C ARG A 80 0.09 3.84 -7.25
N TYR A 81 1.40 3.93 -7.18
CA TYR A 81 2.12 3.71 -5.94
C TYR A 81 3.35 4.58 -5.86
N PHE A 82 3.79 4.84 -4.64
CA PHE A 82 5.11 5.38 -4.38
C PHE A 82 5.62 4.94 -3.02
N LEU A 83 6.93 5.05 -2.85
CA LEU A 83 7.62 4.88 -1.58
C LEU A 83 8.63 6.02 -1.44
N ILE A 84 8.61 6.69 -0.30
CA ILE A 84 9.55 7.78 0.00
C ILE A 84 10.18 7.56 1.37
N ALA A 85 11.43 8.00 1.50
CA ALA A 85 12.07 8.15 2.80
C ALA A 85 11.66 9.48 3.44
N ARG A 86 11.34 9.47 4.74
CA ARG A 86 11.14 10.65 5.58
C ARG A 86 12.20 10.66 6.67
N GLN A 87 12.25 11.74 7.46
CA GLN A 87 13.27 11.90 8.49
C GLN A 87 13.24 10.80 9.57
N ALA A 88 12.08 10.21 9.87
CA ALA A 88 11.89 9.25 10.96
C ALA A 88 11.37 7.87 10.51
N ASP A 89 10.93 7.74 9.26
CA ASP A 89 10.28 6.54 8.73
C ASP A 89 10.32 6.51 7.21
N PHE A 90 9.74 5.46 6.61
CA PHE A 90 9.44 5.41 5.20
C PHE A 90 7.93 5.39 5.02
N TYR A 91 7.46 6.08 3.99
CA TYR A 91 6.04 6.15 3.68
C TYR A 91 5.76 5.62 2.30
N GLY A 92 4.90 4.62 2.27
CA GLY A 92 4.36 4.04 1.05
C GLY A 92 2.91 4.43 0.86
N GLU A 93 2.50 4.54 -0.39
CA GLU A 93 1.11 4.73 -0.75
C GLU A 93 0.80 3.87 -1.96
N PHE A 94 -0.38 3.26 -1.96
CA PHE A 94 -0.84 2.43 -3.07
C PHE A 94 -2.34 2.56 -3.25
N LEU A 95 -2.73 2.91 -4.47
CA LEU A 95 -4.10 2.92 -4.95
C LEU A 95 -4.20 1.92 -6.10
N THR A 96 -5.23 1.07 -6.06
CA THR A 96 -5.53 0.13 -7.15
C THR A 96 -7.02 0.12 -7.43
N TYR A 97 -7.40 -0.10 -8.69
CA TYR A 97 -8.78 -0.01 -9.14
C TYR A 97 -9.10 -0.98 -10.27
N ASP A 98 -10.38 -1.29 -10.40
CA ASP A 98 -10.97 -2.10 -11.46
C ASP A 98 -11.36 -1.26 -12.70
N GLU A 99 -12.00 -1.90 -13.68
CA GLU A 99 -12.38 -1.26 -14.95
C GLU A 99 -13.44 -0.16 -14.77
N ASP A 100 -14.19 -0.20 -13.66
CA ASP A 100 -15.19 0.80 -13.29
C ASP A 100 -14.57 1.96 -12.47
N TYR A 101 -13.24 2.01 -12.38
CA TYR A 101 -12.49 2.97 -11.57
C TYR A 101 -12.89 2.96 -10.09
N THR A 102 -13.33 1.81 -9.59
CA THR A 102 -13.59 1.58 -8.17
C THR A 102 -12.41 0.81 -7.58
N GLY A 103 -11.93 1.24 -6.42
CA GLY A 103 -10.64 0.79 -5.92
C GLY A 103 -10.48 0.73 -4.42
N LEU A 104 -9.27 0.35 -4.04
CA LEU A 104 -8.79 0.27 -2.66
C LEU A 104 -7.60 1.21 -2.50
N TYR A 105 -7.56 1.90 -1.37
CA TYR A 105 -6.52 2.88 -1.09
C TYR A 105 -5.80 2.60 0.22
N PHE A 106 -4.47 2.49 0.13
CA PHE A 106 -3.60 2.10 1.23
C PHE A 106 -2.53 3.15 1.47
N GLN A 107 -2.31 3.46 2.74
CA GLN A 107 -1.21 4.29 3.22
C GLN A 107 -0.40 3.49 4.23
N LEU A 108 0.92 3.40 4.01
CA LEU A 108 1.83 2.58 4.78
C LEU A 108 2.90 3.44 5.42
N THR A 109 3.14 3.24 6.71
CA THR A 109 4.26 3.84 7.43
C THR A 109 5.17 2.73 7.94
N PHE A 110 6.39 2.68 7.45
CA PHE A 110 7.41 1.70 7.84
C PHE A 110 8.38 2.33 8.82
N LYS A 111 8.43 1.80 10.04
CA LYS A 111 9.35 2.21 11.09
C LYS A 111 10.41 1.15 11.27
N PHE A 112 11.67 1.55 11.27
CA PHE A 112 12.81 0.69 11.48
C PHE A 112 13.39 0.92 12.88
N PRO A 113 14.11 -0.06 13.46
CA PRO A 113 14.93 0.18 14.63
C PRO A 113 16.04 1.18 14.28
N ASN A 114 16.30 2.12 15.20
CA ASN A 114 17.45 3.02 15.11
C ASN A 114 18.75 2.27 15.43
#